data_AF-A0A8S0ZVE8-F1
#
_entry.id   AF-A0A8S0ZVE8-F1
#
_cell.length_a   1.000
_cell.length_b   1.000
_cell.length_c   1.000
_cell.angle_alpha   90.00
_cell.angle_beta   90.00
_cell.angle_gamma   90.00
#
_symmetry.space_group_name_H-M   'P 1'
#
loop_
_entity.id
_entity.type
_entity.pdbx_description
1 polymer ?
#
loop_
_entity_poly.entity_id
_entity_poly.type
_entity_poly.pdbx_seq_one_letter_code
_entity_poly.pdbx_strand_id
1 'polypeptide(L)'
;MMSENLAPSELKKLRNKQRKAKRKAEQESALQAQVQVKREQHHKARQQQEQGDPEAPQLDELIPDKLARAEDPLEQAIKFLLPLRILAADRIDTYLMAFEIYYRKDKPLLMLQSLKRAWRLDSTHHHLHDCLVRFQGWLDKSLESLNPAVVAVISTETQPMVRGRSAVQMAEEFMANDAARSQADALWGARALRRLLPQRTQQALHHATRLDYPDTSIEGCVEVLESLKEGDFGPCDKEIEQYIEACSVKFPYAIAFKPAAVNTDLPDKQETLDEAPLQAKEIAVNN
;
A
#
# COMPACT_ATOMS: atom_id res chain seq x y z
N MET A 1 55.02 37.64 27.36
CA MET A 1 56.40 37.34 26.92
C MET A 1 56.41 35.88 26.51
N MET A 2 56.77 35.42 25.31
CA MET A 2 57.52 35.99 24.20
C MET A 2 56.78 35.68 22.90
N SER A 3 56.66 36.66 22.01
CA SER A 3 56.14 36.47 20.66
C SER A 3 56.88 37.43 19.76
N GLU A 4 58.13 37.13 19.41
CA GLU A 4 58.82 37.86 18.34
C GLU A 4 60.07 37.09 17.91
N ASN A 5 59.89 36.22 16.89
CA ASN A 5 60.85 35.79 15.85
C ASN A 5 60.55 34.36 15.36
N LEU A 6 59.36 34.11 14.79
CA LEU A 6 59.09 32.91 14.00
C LEU A 6 58.66 33.30 12.58
N ALA A 7 59.26 32.64 11.58
CA ALA A 7 58.99 32.86 10.16
C ALA A 7 57.50 32.63 9.81
N PRO A 8 56.93 33.35 8.82
CA PRO A 8 55.50 33.34 8.50
C PRO A 8 54.94 31.95 8.14
N SER A 9 55.78 30.99 7.76
CA SER A 9 55.40 29.58 7.49
C SER A 9 55.07 28.77 8.76
N GLU A 10 55.70 29.06 9.90
CA GLU A 10 55.49 28.32 11.15
C GLU A 10 54.25 28.82 11.92
N LEU A 11 53.96 30.13 11.85
CA LEU A 11 52.72 30.72 12.38
C LEU A 11 51.46 30.15 11.70
N LYS A 12 51.52 29.86 10.39
CA LYS A 12 50.42 29.24 9.63
C LYS A 12 50.20 27.78 10.02
N LYS A 13 51.28 27.02 10.26
CA LYS A 13 51.20 25.64 10.76
C LYS A 13 50.60 25.58 12.17
N LEU A 14 50.98 26.49 13.06
CA LEU A 14 50.45 26.54 14.43
C LEU A 14 48.94 26.84 14.45
N ARG A 15 48.48 27.82 13.66
CA ARG A 15 47.04 28.15 13.53
C ARG A 15 46.23 26.98 12.94
N ASN A 16 46.76 26.27 11.96
CA ASN A 16 46.09 25.09 11.39
C ASN A 16 46.01 23.92 12.38
N LYS A 17 47.06 23.72 13.19
CA LYS A 17 47.08 22.71 14.26
C LYS A 17 46.05 23.02 15.36
N GLN A 18 45.93 24.28 15.77
CA GLN A 18 44.93 24.72 16.75
C GLN A 18 43.49 24.63 16.22
N ARG A 19 43.24 24.98 14.95
CA ARG A 19 41.91 24.82 14.33
C ARG A 19 41.48 23.35 14.23
N LYS A 20 42.40 22.44 13.89
CA LYS A 20 42.11 21.00 13.83
C LYS A 20 41.81 20.41 15.23
N ALA A 21 42.53 20.86 16.25
CA ALA A 21 42.26 20.45 17.64
C ALA A 21 40.89 20.94 18.13
N LYS A 22 40.55 22.20 17.85
CA LYS A 22 39.25 22.78 18.26
C LYS A 22 38.06 22.09 17.59
N ARG A 23 38.15 21.82 16.28
CA ARG A 23 37.08 21.11 15.54
C ARG A 23 36.88 19.67 16.03
N LYS A 24 37.95 18.98 16.44
CA LYS A 24 37.86 17.64 17.01
C LYS A 24 37.19 17.66 18.39
N ALA A 25 37.53 18.63 19.24
CA ALA A 25 36.92 18.79 20.56
C ALA A 25 35.42 19.15 20.47
N GLU A 26 35.02 20.00 19.53
CA GLU A 26 33.61 20.34 19.31
C GLU A 26 32.78 19.14 18.82
N GLN A 27 33.33 18.30 17.93
CA GLN A 27 32.66 17.08 17.47
C GLN A 27 32.51 16.04 18.58
N GLU A 28 33.52 15.87 19.43
CA GLU A 28 33.47 14.93 20.55
C GLU A 28 32.47 15.37 21.62
N SER A 29 32.41 16.67 21.92
CA SER A 29 31.41 17.24 22.83
C SER A 29 29.99 17.09 22.30
N ALA A 30 29.77 17.33 21.00
CA ALA A 30 28.46 17.14 20.37
C ALA A 30 27.99 15.67 20.40
N LEU A 31 28.91 14.72 20.19
CA LEU A 31 28.62 13.28 20.30
C LEU A 31 28.28 12.89 21.74
N GLN A 32 29.02 13.38 22.73
CA GLN A 32 28.73 13.11 24.14
C GLN A 32 27.38 13.68 24.59
N ALA A 33 27.03 14.89 24.13
CA ALA A 33 25.73 15.49 24.40
C ALA A 33 24.58 14.66 23.78
N GLN A 34 24.72 14.17 22.55
CA GLN A 34 23.72 13.28 21.95
C GLN A 34 23.56 11.96 22.70
N VAL A 35 24.66 11.39 23.20
CA VAL A 35 24.62 10.15 23.99
C VAL A 35 23.92 10.39 25.34
N GLN A 36 24.16 11.52 25.99
CA GLN A 36 23.48 11.87 27.24
C GLN A 36 21.98 12.10 27.04
N VAL A 37 21.57 12.86 26.01
CA VAL A 37 20.15 13.07 25.70
C VAL A 37 19.43 11.74 25.44
N LYS A 38 20.06 10.82 24.69
CA LYS A 38 19.49 9.47 24.46
C LYS A 38 19.38 8.65 25.76
N ARG A 39 20.36 8.74 26.67
CA ARG A 39 20.31 8.05 27.97
C ARG A 39 19.22 8.63 28.87
N GLU A 40 19.07 9.95 28.92
CA GLU A 40 18.04 10.60 29.74
C GLU A 40 16.61 10.31 29.22
N GLN A 41 16.41 10.27 27.90
CA GLN A 41 15.15 9.85 27.30
C GLN A 41 14.80 8.39 27.65
N HIS A 42 15.78 7.49 27.57
CA HIS A 42 15.59 6.08 27.93
C HIS A 42 15.33 5.89 29.44
N HIS A 43 15.91 6.73 30.30
CA HIS A 43 15.66 6.69 31.74
C HIS A 43 14.27 7.22 32.12
N LYS A 44 13.80 8.28 31.43
CA LYS A 44 12.44 8.82 31.62
C LYS A 44 11.35 7.84 31.15
N ALA A 45 11.55 7.19 30.00
CA ALA A 45 10.62 6.17 29.50
C ALA A 45 10.50 4.98 30.47
N ARG A 46 11.61 4.55 31.08
CA ARG A 46 11.63 3.45 32.06
C ARG A 46 10.97 3.82 33.39
N GLN A 47 11.15 5.07 33.87
CA GLN A 47 10.47 5.54 35.09
C GLN A 47 8.95 5.67 34.92
N GLN A 48 8.47 5.97 33.70
CA GLN A 48 7.03 5.96 33.40
C GLN A 48 6.45 4.54 33.34
N GLN A 49 7.25 3.52 32.97
CA GLN A 49 6.84 2.11 33.03
C GLN A 49 6.72 1.57 34.46
N GLU A 50 7.52 2.06 35.42
CA GLU A 50 7.50 1.56 36.81
C GLU A 50 6.35 2.13 37.68
N GLN A 51 5.64 3.17 37.21
CA GLN A 51 4.47 3.74 37.91
C GLN A 51 3.12 3.32 37.31
N GLY A 52 3.13 2.56 36.21
CA GLY A 52 1.93 2.03 35.57
C GLY A 52 1.51 0.67 36.14
N ASP A 53 0.21 0.42 36.18
CA ASP A 53 -0.40 -0.87 36.51
C ASP A 53 0.26 -2.01 35.69
N PRO A 54 0.88 -3.03 36.33
CA PRO A 54 1.57 -4.11 35.63
C PRO A 54 0.63 -5.01 34.80
N GLU A 55 -0.69 -4.85 34.92
CA GLU A 55 -1.70 -5.55 34.12
C GLU A 55 -2.23 -4.71 32.94
N ALA A 56 -1.88 -3.41 32.87
CA ALA A 56 -2.20 -2.61 31.70
C ALA A 56 -1.35 -3.10 30.51
N PRO A 57 -1.97 -3.36 29.34
CA PRO A 57 -1.22 -3.70 28.14
C PRO A 57 -0.13 -2.65 27.95
N GLN A 58 1.11 -3.09 27.81
CA GLN A 58 2.21 -2.22 27.42
C GLN A 58 1.80 -1.65 26.06
N LEU A 59 1.29 -0.42 26.06
CA LEU A 59 0.96 0.32 24.86
C LEU A 59 2.30 0.56 24.18
N ASP A 60 2.70 -0.38 23.33
CA ASP A 60 3.75 -0.15 22.36
C ASP A 60 3.44 1.19 21.71
N GLU A 61 4.33 2.16 21.88
CA GLU A 61 4.12 3.50 21.35
C GLU A 61 3.78 3.36 19.87
N LEU A 62 2.59 3.84 19.48
CA LEU A 62 2.05 3.79 18.13
C LEU A 62 2.84 4.76 17.23
N ILE A 63 4.10 4.42 16.98
CA ILE A 63 5.03 5.20 16.18
C ILE A 63 4.76 4.84 14.72
N PRO A 64 4.29 5.78 13.89
CA PRO A 64 3.91 5.50 12.51
C PRO A 64 5.02 4.82 11.71
N ASP A 65 6.27 5.26 11.86
CA ASP A 65 7.42 4.69 11.16
C ASP A 65 7.71 3.23 11.54
N LYS A 66 7.48 2.87 12.82
CA LYS A 66 7.65 1.48 13.28
C LYS A 66 6.53 0.59 12.76
N LEU A 67 5.29 1.09 12.79
CA LEU A 67 4.12 0.36 12.29
C LEU A 67 4.21 0.13 10.77
N ALA A 68 4.63 1.15 10.01
CA ALA A 68 4.81 1.05 8.57
C ALA A 68 5.98 0.13 8.15
N ARG A 69 6.94 -0.13 9.04
CA ARG A 69 8.13 -0.96 8.79
C ARG A 69 8.20 -2.16 9.73
N ALA A 70 7.06 -2.82 9.95
CA ALA A 70 7.00 -4.06 10.72
C ALA A 70 7.92 -5.13 10.09
N GLU A 71 8.66 -5.86 10.93
CA GLU A 71 9.61 -6.89 10.49
C GLU A 71 8.92 -8.04 9.74
N ASP A 72 7.77 -8.50 10.25
CA ASP A 72 6.92 -9.50 9.58
C ASP A 72 5.50 -8.94 9.36
N PRO A 73 5.26 -8.23 8.24
CA PRO A 73 3.97 -7.61 7.97
C PRO A 73 2.85 -8.64 7.78
N LEU A 74 3.17 -9.85 7.31
CA LEU A 74 2.16 -10.90 7.10
C LEU A 74 1.71 -11.52 8.42
N GLU A 75 2.61 -11.70 9.39
CA GLU A 75 2.20 -12.10 10.75
C GLU A 75 1.38 -11.00 11.43
N GLN A 76 1.71 -9.72 11.24
CA GLN A 76 0.84 -8.65 11.75
C GLN A 76 -0.55 -8.70 11.10
N ALA A 77 -0.63 -8.91 9.78
CA ALA A 77 -1.91 -9.05 9.08
C ALA A 77 -2.75 -10.24 9.61
N ILE A 78 -2.12 -11.35 9.98
CA ILE A 78 -2.82 -12.51 10.59
C ILE A 78 -3.48 -12.13 11.92
N LYS A 79 -2.84 -11.28 12.73
CA LYS A 79 -3.44 -10.83 14.01
C LYS A 79 -4.76 -10.09 13.79
N PHE A 80 -4.89 -9.31 12.71
CA PHE A 80 -6.14 -8.66 12.33
C PHE A 80 -7.13 -9.62 11.66
N LEU A 81 -6.63 -10.61 10.91
CA LEU A 81 -7.46 -11.63 10.27
C LEU A 81 -8.17 -12.54 11.29
N LEU A 82 -7.52 -12.89 12.40
CA LEU A 82 -8.06 -13.86 13.37
C LEU A 82 -9.40 -13.42 13.98
N PRO A 83 -9.58 -12.18 14.49
CA PRO A 83 -10.87 -11.68 14.92
C PRO A 83 -11.93 -11.74 13.82
N LEU A 84 -11.59 -11.38 12.58
CA LEU A 84 -12.53 -11.41 11.45
C LEU A 84 -13.01 -12.83 11.16
N ARG A 85 -12.14 -13.84 11.27
CA ARG A 85 -12.52 -15.25 11.09
C ARG A 85 -13.50 -15.76 12.14
N ILE A 86 -13.56 -15.12 13.31
CA ILE A 86 -14.44 -15.50 14.42
C ILE A 86 -15.74 -14.71 14.35
N LEU A 87 -15.65 -13.40 14.13
CA LEU A 87 -16.75 -12.46 14.28
C LEU A 87 -17.42 -12.04 12.95
N ALA A 88 -16.71 -12.18 11.83
CA ALA A 88 -17.16 -11.82 10.48
C ALA A 88 -16.99 -13.01 9.51
N ALA A 89 -17.32 -14.21 10.01
CA ALA A 89 -17.14 -15.48 9.29
C ALA A 89 -18.13 -15.68 8.12
N ASP A 90 -19.15 -14.84 8.04
CA ASP A 90 -20.19 -14.77 7.00
C ASP A 90 -19.84 -13.77 5.88
N ARG A 91 -18.78 -12.98 6.04
CA ARG A 91 -18.30 -12.03 5.02
C ARG A 91 -17.27 -12.71 4.12
N ILE A 92 -17.49 -12.68 2.80
CA ILE A 92 -16.58 -13.32 1.84
C ILE A 92 -15.18 -12.69 1.89
N ASP A 93 -15.10 -11.38 2.06
CA ASP A 93 -13.86 -10.60 2.13
C ASP A 93 -12.90 -11.14 3.19
N THR A 94 -13.42 -11.63 4.33
CA THR A 94 -12.62 -12.27 5.38
C THR A 94 -11.77 -13.41 4.81
N TYR A 95 -12.34 -14.23 3.93
CA TYR A 95 -11.65 -15.38 3.35
C TYR A 95 -10.85 -15.04 2.10
N LEU A 96 -11.24 -14.01 1.35
CA LEU A 96 -10.44 -13.49 0.24
C LEU A 96 -9.13 -12.88 0.78
N MET A 97 -9.20 -12.07 1.84
CA MET A 97 -8.02 -11.56 2.53
C MET A 97 -7.18 -12.68 3.15
N ALA A 98 -7.82 -13.69 3.76
CA ALA A 98 -7.11 -14.86 4.27
C ALA A 98 -6.32 -15.58 3.17
N PHE A 99 -6.94 -15.76 2.00
CA PHE A 99 -6.26 -16.34 0.84
C PHE A 99 -5.05 -15.49 0.43
N GLU A 100 -5.18 -14.16 0.31
CA GLU A 100 -4.06 -13.29 -0.08
C GLU A 100 -2.85 -13.39 0.86
N ILE A 101 -3.11 -13.48 2.17
CA ILE A 101 -2.07 -13.62 3.20
C ILE A 101 -1.41 -15.00 3.08
N TYR A 102 -2.21 -16.08 3.04
CA TYR A 102 -1.68 -17.44 3.00
C TYR A 102 -1.04 -17.82 1.66
N TYR A 103 -1.45 -17.15 0.57
CA TYR A 103 -0.79 -17.23 -0.73
C TYR A 103 0.62 -16.66 -0.66
N ARG A 104 0.80 -15.47 -0.07
CA ARG A 104 2.12 -14.86 0.12
C ARG A 104 3.01 -15.61 1.12
N LYS A 105 2.41 -16.28 2.12
CA LYS A 105 3.14 -17.13 3.08
C LYS A 105 3.36 -18.57 2.62
N ASP A 106 2.93 -18.92 1.41
CA ASP A 106 3.06 -20.26 0.82
C ASP A 106 2.48 -21.38 1.73
N LYS A 107 1.23 -21.20 2.18
CA LYS A 107 0.53 -22.15 3.07
C LYS A 107 -0.62 -22.87 2.37
N PRO A 108 -0.37 -23.97 1.61
CA PRO A 108 -1.35 -24.62 0.73
C PRO A 108 -2.69 -24.97 1.37
N LEU A 109 -2.66 -25.62 2.53
CA LEU A 109 -3.90 -26.08 3.18
C LEU A 109 -4.71 -24.91 3.74
N LEU A 110 -4.06 -23.80 4.09
CA LEU A 110 -4.72 -22.58 4.54
C LEU A 110 -5.28 -21.77 3.36
N MET A 111 -4.58 -21.78 2.21
CA MET A 111 -5.13 -21.28 0.95
C MET A 111 -6.42 -22.04 0.59
N LEU A 112 -6.35 -23.38 0.54
CA LEU A 112 -7.51 -24.24 0.24
C LEU A 112 -8.65 -24.04 1.25
N GLN A 113 -8.34 -23.96 2.55
CA GLN A 113 -9.35 -23.69 3.57
C GLN A 113 -10.07 -22.35 3.31
N SER A 114 -9.33 -21.31 2.93
CA SER A 114 -9.89 -19.99 2.65
C SER A 114 -10.79 -20.04 1.42
N LEU A 115 -10.33 -20.67 0.33
CA LEU A 115 -11.11 -20.87 -0.90
C LEU A 115 -12.40 -21.63 -0.64
N LYS A 116 -12.35 -22.76 0.09
CA LYS A 116 -13.55 -23.54 0.44
C LYS A 116 -14.56 -22.74 1.27
N ARG A 117 -14.10 -21.83 2.13
CA ARG A 117 -14.98 -21.00 2.95
C ARG A 117 -15.62 -19.90 2.10
N ALA A 118 -14.84 -19.21 1.28
CA ALA A 118 -15.36 -18.22 0.33
C ALA A 118 -16.37 -18.84 -0.66
N TRP A 119 -16.04 -20.00 -1.21
CA TRP A 119 -16.91 -20.74 -2.16
C TRP A 119 -18.27 -21.10 -1.57
N ARG A 120 -18.33 -21.42 -0.28
CA ARG A 120 -19.61 -21.73 0.39
C ARG A 120 -20.47 -20.48 0.62
N LEU A 121 -19.87 -19.29 0.64
CA LEU A 121 -20.60 -18.04 0.80
C LEU A 121 -21.12 -17.54 -0.55
N ASP A 122 -20.23 -17.45 -1.54
CA ASP A 122 -20.58 -17.03 -2.89
C ASP A 122 -19.58 -17.63 -3.88
N SER A 123 -20.03 -18.67 -4.59
CA SER A 123 -19.24 -19.36 -5.62
C SER A 123 -19.11 -18.58 -6.93
N THR A 124 -19.88 -17.51 -7.11
CA THR A 124 -19.90 -16.69 -8.33
C THR A 124 -19.07 -15.41 -8.22
N HIS A 125 -18.51 -15.13 -7.03
CA HIS A 125 -17.74 -13.91 -6.77
C HIS A 125 -16.49 -13.78 -7.65
N HIS A 126 -16.33 -12.63 -8.33
CA HIS A 126 -15.21 -12.33 -9.23
C HIS A 126 -13.83 -12.49 -8.58
N HIS A 127 -13.64 -11.93 -7.37
CA HIS A 127 -12.35 -12.06 -6.67
C HIS A 127 -12.07 -13.51 -6.25
N LEU A 128 -13.10 -14.31 -5.90
CA LEU A 128 -12.90 -15.73 -5.61
C LEU A 128 -12.44 -16.48 -6.85
N HIS A 129 -13.04 -16.17 -8.01
CA HIS A 129 -12.61 -16.76 -9.27
C HIS A 129 -11.13 -16.48 -9.55
N ASP A 130 -10.67 -15.24 -9.38
CA ASP A 130 -9.24 -14.91 -9.51
C ASP A 130 -8.35 -15.65 -8.50
N CYS A 131 -8.79 -15.77 -7.24
CA CYS A 131 -8.09 -16.55 -6.23
C CYS A 131 -7.95 -18.03 -6.63
N LEU A 132 -8.99 -18.64 -7.18
CA LEU A 132 -8.97 -20.02 -7.68
C LEU A 132 -8.00 -20.18 -8.86
N VAL A 133 -8.03 -19.24 -9.81
CA VAL A 133 -7.10 -19.23 -10.96
C VAL A 133 -5.66 -19.13 -10.48
N ARG A 134 -5.35 -18.24 -9.53
CA ARG A 134 -4.00 -18.13 -8.94
C ARG A 134 -3.60 -19.37 -8.17
N PHE A 135 -4.51 -19.96 -7.40
CA PHE A 135 -4.24 -21.19 -6.67
C PHE A 135 -3.94 -22.36 -7.62
N GLN A 136 -4.69 -22.48 -8.72
CA GLN A 136 -4.41 -23.50 -9.73
C GLN A 136 -3.04 -23.26 -10.40
N GLY A 137 -2.72 -22.02 -10.79
CA GLY A 137 -1.42 -21.70 -11.37
C GLY A 137 -0.25 -21.87 -10.39
N TRP A 138 -0.50 -21.73 -9.08
CA TRP A 138 0.47 -22.08 -8.04
C TRP A 138 0.63 -23.59 -7.91
N LEU A 139 -0.48 -24.35 -7.91
CA LEU A 139 -0.45 -25.82 -7.84
C LEU A 139 0.34 -26.43 -8.99
N ASP A 140 0.12 -25.94 -10.21
CA ASP A 140 0.84 -26.42 -11.41
C ASP A 140 2.37 -26.30 -11.27
N LYS A 141 2.85 -25.32 -10.49
CA LYS A 141 4.30 -25.07 -10.25
C LYS A 141 4.84 -25.79 -9.02
N SER A 142 4.00 -26.00 -8.02
CA SER A 142 4.40 -26.50 -6.70
C SER A 142 4.13 -28.00 -6.51
N LEU A 143 3.42 -28.66 -7.44
CA LEU A 143 2.98 -30.04 -7.29
C LEU A 143 4.10 -31.02 -6.94
N GLU A 144 5.27 -30.88 -7.58
CA GLU A 144 6.41 -31.79 -7.42
C GLU A 144 7.10 -31.66 -6.06
N SER A 145 7.01 -30.50 -5.39
CA SER A 145 7.66 -30.25 -4.10
C SER A 145 6.76 -30.58 -2.91
N LEU A 146 5.48 -30.83 -3.14
CA LEU A 146 4.50 -31.09 -2.09
C LEU A 146 4.50 -32.56 -1.66
N ASN A 147 4.20 -32.77 -0.38
CA ASN A 147 3.99 -34.11 0.16
C ASN A 147 2.80 -34.79 -0.57
N PRO A 148 2.91 -36.07 -0.99
CA PRO A 148 1.85 -36.78 -1.69
C PRO A 148 0.49 -36.77 -0.98
N ALA A 149 0.48 -36.81 0.36
CA ALA A 149 -0.74 -36.73 1.14
C ALA A 149 -1.41 -35.36 1.03
N VAL A 150 -0.62 -34.28 0.98
CA VAL A 150 -1.12 -32.91 0.78
C VAL A 150 -1.68 -32.77 -0.63
N VAL A 151 -0.98 -33.30 -1.64
CA VAL A 151 -1.46 -33.33 -3.03
C VAL A 151 -2.79 -34.07 -3.13
N ALA A 152 -2.92 -35.24 -2.52
CA ALA A 152 -4.16 -36.01 -2.55
C ALA A 152 -5.34 -35.23 -1.95
N VAL A 153 -5.14 -34.57 -0.80
CA VAL A 153 -6.17 -33.72 -0.16
C VAL A 153 -6.53 -32.56 -1.08
N ILE A 154 -5.54 -31.81 -1.59
CA ILE A 154 -5.82 -30.65 -2.43
C ILE A 154 -6.56 -31.08 -3.70
N SER A 155 -6.05 -32.06 -4.43
CA SER A 155 -6.64 -32.54 -5.68
C SER A 155 -8.07 -33.03 -5.50
N THR A 156 -8.41 -33.64 -4.36
CA THR A 156 -9.78 -34.09 -4.06
C THR A 156 -10.69 -32.91 -3.75
N GLU A 157 -10.24 -32.02 -2.88
CA GLU A 157 -11.05 -30.93 -2.34
C GLU A 157 -11.24 -29.76 -3.32
N THR A 158 -10.36 -29.62 -4.32
CA THR A 158 -10.50 -28.61 -5.38
C THR A 158 -11.41 -29.06 -6.52
N GLN A 159 -11.69 -30.36 -6.68
CA GLN A 159 -12.51 -30.87 -7.79
C GLN A 159 -13.83 -30.12 -8.00
N PRO A 160 -14.64 -29.83 -6.96
CA PRO A 160 -15.92 -29.17 -7.17
C PRO A 160 -15.80 -27.76 -7.76
N MET A 161 -14.68 -27.08 -7.49
CA MET A 161 -14.40 -25.70 -7.88
C MET A 161 -13.67 -25.65 -9.23
N VAL A 162 -12.65 -26.49 -9.42
CA VAL A 162 -11.76 -26.45 -10.58
C VAL A 162 -12.22 -27.38 -11.71
N ARG A 163 -12.83 -28.53 -11.39
CA ARG A 163 -13.36 -29.52 -12.36
C ARG A 163 -12.33 -29.96 -13.40
N GLY A 164 -11.09 -30.14 -12.99
CA GLY A 164 -9.98 -30.55 -13.87
C GLY A 164 -9.53 -29.51 -14.89
N ARG A 165 -10.04 -28.27 -14.83
CA ARG A 165 -9.65 -27.17 -15.72
C ARG A 165 -8.27 -26.63 -15.33
N SER A 166 -7.48 -26.25 -16.32
CA SER A 166 -6.26 -25.48 -16.09
C SER A 166 -6.59 -24.04 -15.70
N ALA A 167 -5.62 -23.33 -15.10
CA ALA A 167 -5.77 -21.91 -14.78
C ALA A 167 -6.14 -21.07 -16.02
N VAL A 168 -5.58 -21.43 -17.19
CA VAL A 168 -5.86 -20.77 -18.47
C VAL A 168 -7.31 -21.03 -18.90
N GLN A 169 -7.77 -22.28 -18.87
CA GLN A 169 -9.16 -22.62 -19.22
C GLN A 169 -10.15 -21.89 -18.32
N MET A 170 -9.89 -21.84 -17.01
CA MET A 170 -10.73 -21.09 -16.06
C MET A 170 -10.81 -19.60 -16.41
N ALA A 171 -9.66 -18.96 -16.71
CA ALA A 171 -9.64 -17.56 -17.09
C ALA A 171 -10.36 -17.30 -18.43
N GLU A 172 -10.18 -18.16 -19.43
CA GLU A 172 -10.83 -18.02 -20.73
C GLU A 172 -12.35 -18.24 -20.64
N GLU A 173 -12.81 -19.26 -19.92
CA GLU A 173 -14.22 -19.54 -19.68
C GLU A 173 -14.90 -18.39 -18.93
N PHE A 174 -14.25 -17.87 -17.89
CA PHE A 174 -14.76 -16.72 -17.15
C PHE A 174 -14.87 -15.49 -18.05
N MET A 175 -14.00 -15.39 -19.07
CA MET A 175 -13.99 -14.30 -20.06
C MET A 175 -14.89 -14.52 -21.28
N ALA A 176 -15.41 -15.73 -21.52
CA ALA A 176 -16.19 -16.04 -22.73
C ALA A 176 -17.63 -15.51 -22.73
N ASN A 177 -18.25 -15.30 -21.57
CA ASN A 177 -19.68 -14.96 -21.46
C ASN A 177 -19.89 -13.46 -21.22
N ASP A 178 -20.17 -12.68 -22.27
CA ASP A 178 -20.13 -11.20 -22.24
C ASP A 178 -21.47 -10.54 -21.88
N ALA A 179 -22.60 -11.23 -22.07
CA ALA A 179 -23.95 -10.64 -22.00
C ALA A 179 -24.50 -10.41 -20.57
N ALA A 180 -23.82 -10.91 -19.54
CA ALA A 180 -24.30 -10.88 -18.14
C ALA A 180 -23.22 -10.44 -17.13
N ARG A 181 -22.12 -9.83 -17.59
CA ARG A 181 -21.02 -9.43 -16.70
C ARG A 181 -21.26 -8.10 -16.02
N SER A 182 -20.88 -8.07 -14.75
CA SER A 182 -20.65 -6.84 -14.01
C SER A 182 -19.33 -6.17 -14.44
N GLN A 183 -19.18 -4.88 -14.15
CA GLN A 183 -17.92 -4.17 -14.30
C GLN A 183 -16.78 -4.86 -13.52
N ALA A 184 -17.08 -5.34 -12.32
CA ALA A 184 -16.12 -6.06 -11.48
C ALA A 184 -15.68 -7.39 -12.12
N ASP A 185 -16.61 -8.18 -12.64
CA ASP A 185 -16.27 -9.42 -13.37
C ASP A 185 -15.35 -9.12 -14.56
N ALA A 186 -15.64 -8.05 -15.31
CA ALA A 186 -14.82 -7.66 -16.44
C ALA A 186 -13.39 -7.32 -16.03
N LEU A 187 -13.21 -6.51 -14.97
CA LEU A 187 -11.89 -6.14 -14.46
C LEU A 187 -11.10 -7.35 -13.94
N TRP A 188 -11.69 -8.14 -13.03
CA TRP A 188 -11.04 -9.30 -12.43
C TRP A 188 -10.70 -10.38 -13.46
N GLY A 189 -11.62 -10.63 -14.41
CA GLY A 189 -11.38 -11.54 -15.52
C GLY A 189 -10.29 -11.05 -16.46
N ALA A 190 -10.26 -9.75 -16.77
CA ALA A 190 -9.21 -9.14 -17.58
C ALA A 190 -7.83 -9.23 -16.91
N ARG A 191 -7.73 -8.96 -15.60
CA ARG A 191 -6.48 -9.15 -14.81
C ARG A 191 -5.98 -10.59 -14.93
N ALA A 192 -6.86 -11.57 -14.73
CA ALA A 192 -6.52 -12.98 -14.84
C ALA A 192 -6.08 -13.39 -16.26
N LEU A 193 -6.83 -12.93 -17.28
CA LEU A 193 -6.52 -13.19 -18.69
C LEU A 193 -5.15 -12.64 -19.07
N ARG A 194 -4.86 -11.38 -18.70
CA ARG A 194 -3.57 -10.73 -18.97
C ARG A 194 -2.40 -11.44 -18.29
N ARG A 195 -2.60 -11.86 -17.04
CA ARG A 195 -1.58 -12.53 -16.22
C ARG A 195 -1.16 -13.87 -16.82
N LEU A 196 -2.13 -14.63 -17.36
CA LEU A 196 -1.90 -15.96 -17.91
C LEU A 196 -1.60 -15.97 -19.42
N LEU A 197 -2.16 -15.02 -20.17
CA LEU A 197 -2.02 -14.91 -21.62
C LEU A 197 -1.58 -13.48 -22.03
N PRO A 198 -0.29 -13.14 -21.86
CA PRO A 198 0.25 -11.83 -22.22
C PRO A 198 -0.04 -11.36 -23.66
N GLN A 199 -0.12 -12.29 -24.60
CA GLN A 199 -0.47 -12.04 -25.99
C GLN A 199 -1.91 -11.52 -26.18
N ARG A 200 -2.80 -11.69 -25.19
CA ARG A 200 -4.20 -11.21 -25.21
C ARG A 200 -4.40 -9.90 -24.44
N THR A 201 -3.33 -9.14 -24.18
CA THR A 201 -3.40 -7.87 -23.44
C THR A 201 -4.44 -6.89 -24.00
N GLN A 202 -4.47 -6.71 -25.32
CA GLN A 202 -5.41 -5.77 -25.95
C GLN A 202 -6.87 -6.18 -25.75
N GLN A 203 -7.15 -7.48 -25.76
CA GLN A 203 -8.49 -7.98 -25.42
C GLN A 203 -8.82 -7.76 -23.95
N ALA A 204 -7.88 -8.03 -23.04
CA ALA A 204 -8.08 -7.79 -21.62
C ALA A 204 -8.37 -6.31 -21.33
N LEU A 205 -7.60 -5.39 -21.92
CA LEU A 205 -7.81 -3.94 -21.84
C LEU A 205 -9.17 -3.52 -22.37
N HIS A 206 -9.60 -4.08 -23.51
CA HIS A 206 -10.92 -3.81 -24.07
C HIS A 206 -12.04 -4.19 -23.09
N HIS A 207 -11.96 -5.35 -22.43
CA HIS A 207 -12.98 -5.72 -21.44
C HIS A 207 -12.90 -4.85 -20.18
N ALA A 208 -11.71 -4.56 -19.66
CA ALA A 208 -11.56 -3.78 -18.42
C ALA A 208 -12.03 -2.33 -18.56
N THR A 209 -11.80 -1.70 -19.72
CA THR A 209 -12.02 -0.25 -19.93
C THR A 209 -13.41 0.09 -20.51
N ARG A 210 -14.28 -0.91 -20.69
CA ARG A 210 -15.66 -0.70 -21.10
C ARG A 210 -16.47 0.00 -20.01
N LEU A 211 -17.36 0.89 -20.45
CA LEU A 211 -18.23 1.68 -19.58
C LEU A 211 -19.72 1.40 -19.82
N ASP A 212 -20.06 0.38 -20.61
CA ASP A 212 -21.43 -0.01 -20.95
C ASP A 212 -21.99 -1.11 -20.03
N TYR A 213 -21.28 -1.46 -18.96
CA TYR A 213 -21.77 -2.42 -17.97
C TYR A 213 -22.98 -1.88 -17.19
N PRO A 214 -24.00 -2.71 -16.88
CA PRO A 214 -25.20 -2.27 -16.18
C PRO A 214 -24.94 -1.64 -14.81
N ASP A 215 -23.89 -2.10 -14.13
CA ASP A 215 -23.48 -1.69 -12.78
C ASP A 215 -22.29 -0.71 -12.79
N THR A 216 -21.96 -0.11 -13.94
CA THR A 216 -20.84 0.83 -14.05
C THR A 216 -20.99 1.96 -13.02
N SER A 217 -20.03 2.06 -12.11
CA SER A 217 -20.02 3.02 -10.99
C SER A 217 -18.75 3.87 -10.99
N ILE A 218 -18.74 4.96 -10.20
CA ILE A 218 -17.54 5.78 -10.04
C ILE A 218 -16.44 4.96 -9.37
N GLU A 219 -16.80 4.24 -8.31
CA GLU A 219 -15.90 3.38 -7.53
C GLU A 219 -15.29 2.28 -8.41
N GLY A 220 -16.10 1.60 -9.22
CA GLY A 220 -15.60 0.59 -10.16
C GLY A 220 -14.68 1.19 -11.23
N CYS A 221 -14.98 2.39 -11.74
CA CYS A 221 -14.09 3.06 -12.69
C CYS A 221 -12.77 3.51 -12.04
N VAL A 222 -12.79 3.90 -10.76
CA VAL A 222 -11.57 4.18 -9.99
C VAL A 222 -10.74 2.90 -9.84
N GLU A 223 -11.35 1.76 -9.51
CA GLU A 223 -10.63 0.49 -9.40
C GLU A 223 -9.98 0.07 -10.72
N VAL A 224 -10.68 0.25 -11.85
CA VAL A 224 -10.10 0.01 -13.19
C VAL A 224 -8.91 0.94 -13.43
N LEU A 225 -9.04 2.24 -13.12
CA LEU A 225 -7.98 3.22 -13.31
C LEU A 225 -6.75 2.93 -12.44
N GLU A 226 -6.96 2.51 -11.18
CA GLU A 226 -5.89 2.07 -10.28
C GLU A 226 -5.17 0.86 -10.86
N SER A 227 -5.88 -0.15 -11.34
CA SER A 227 -5.28 -1.30 -12.02
C SER A 227 -4.41 -0.95 -13.23
N LEU A 228 -4.88 -0.03 -14.06
CA LEU A 228 -4.11 0.44 -15.21
C LEU A 228 -2.80 1.10 -14.76
N LYS A 229 -2.86 1.91 -13.69
CA LYS A 229 -1.70 2.63 -13.12
C LYS A 229 -0.73 1.71 -12.37
N GLU A 230 -1.23 0.70 -11.68
CA GLU A 230 -0.43 -0.29 -10.94
C GLU A 230 0.32 -1.26 -11.88
N GLY A 231 -0.04 -1.26 -13.17
CA GLY A 231 0.64 -2.05 -14.19
C GLY A 231 0.10 -3.47 -14.32
N ASP A 232 -1.11 -3.75 -13.84
CA ASP A 232 -1.78 -5.05 -14.01
C ASP A 232 -1.87 -5.45 -15.50
N PHE A 233 -1.92 -4.47 -16.39
CA PHE A 233 -1.99 -4.63 -17.83
C PHE A 233 -0.66 -4.39 -18.58
N GLY A 234 0.40 -4.04 -17.86
CA GLY A 234 1.66 -3.55 -18.42
C GLY A 234 1.65 -2.03 -18.65
N PRO A 235 2.55 -1.50 -19.50
CA PRO A 235 2.54 -0.09 -19.87
C PRO A 235 1.24 0.27 -20.60
N CYS A 236 0.47 1.20 -20.03
CA CYS A 236 -0.87 1.55 -20.51
C CYS A 236 -1.10 3.07 -20.52
N ASP A 237 -0.07 3.89 -20.70
CA ASP A 237 -0.18 5.36 -20.59
C ASP A 237 -1.27 5.94 -21.50
N LYS A 238 -1.35 5.44 -22.73
CA LYS A 238 -2.37 5.84 -23.70
C LYS A 238 -3.77 5.40 -23.29
N GLU A 239 -3.92 4.16 -22.85
CA GLU A 239 -5.20 3.61 -22.39
C GLU A 239 -5.68 4.32 -21.10
N ILE A 240 -4.76 4.72 -20.22
CA ILE A 240 -5.06 5.51 -19.01
C ILE A 240 -5.63 6.86 -19.42
N GLU A 241 -4.99 7.59 -20.34
CA GLU A 241 -5.47 8.89 -20.82
C GLU A 241 -6.87 8.77 -21.44
N GLN A 242 -7.06 7.80 -22.34
CA GLN A 242 -8.33 7.55 -23.00
C GLN A 242 -9.44 7.15 -22.01
N TYR A 243 -9.09 6.33 -21.02
CA TYR A 243 -10.05 5.88 -20.01
C TYR A 243 -10.44 7.02 -19.07
N ILE A 244 -9.50 7.88 -18.67
CA ILE A 244 -9.80 9.10 -17.90
C ILE A 244 -10.73 10.01 -18.69
N GLU A 245 -10.46 10.25 -19.97
CA GLU A 245 -11.32 11.08 -20.82
C GLU A 245 -12.74 10.50 -20.89
N ALA A 246 -12.88 9.21 -21.19
CA ALA A 246 -14.17 8.53 -21.24
C ALA A 246 -14.92 8.57 -19.90
N CYS A 247 -14.22 8.34 -18.79
CA CYS A 247 -14.80 8.42 -17.45
C CYS A 247 -15.20 9.86 -17.08
N SER A 248 -14.45 10.87 -17.53
CA SER A 248 -14.76 12.29 -17.28
C SER A 248 -16.05 12.72 -17.99
N VAL A 249 -16.29 12.18 -19.19
CA VAL A 249 -17.55 12.40 -19.93
C VAL A 249 -18.72 11.73 -19.22
N LYS A 250 -18.55 10.50 -18.73
CA LYS A 250 -19.59 9.75 -18.03
C LYS A 250 -19.87 10.29 -16.62
N PHE A 251 -18.85 10.77 -15.93
CA PHE A 251 -18.90 11.27 -14.55
C PHE A 251 -18.26 12.67 -14.41
N PRO A 252 -18.90 13.74 -14.92
CA PRO A 252 -18.30 15.08 -15.01
C PRO A 252 -17.86 15.71 -13.68
N TYR A 253 -18.45 15.27 -12.58
CA TYR A 253 -18.18 15.81 -11.24
C TYR A 253 -17.15 15.00 -10.46
N ALA A 254 -16.76 13.80 -10.92
CA ALA A 254 -15.81 12.94 -10.22
C ALA A 254 -14.39 13.51 -10.34
N ILE A 255 -13.80 13.85 -9.19
CA ILE A 255 -12.44 14.43 -9.12
C ILE A 255 -11.38 13.45 -9.65
N ALA A 256 -11.62 12.14 -9.47
CA ALA A 256 -10.71 11.08 -9.91
C ALA A 256 -10.42 11.08 -11.42
N PHE A 257 -11.31 11.65 -12.24
CA PHE A 257 -11.19 11.68 -13.70
C PHE A 257 -10.98 13.09 -14.27
N LYS A 258 -10.71 14.09 -13.42
CA LYS A 258 -10.36 15.42 -13.90
C LYS A 258 -8.89 15.44 -14.32
N PRO A 259 -8.54 16.24 -15.36
CA PRO A 259 -7.14 16.54 -15.64
C PRO A 259 -6.49 17.08 -14.36
N ALA A 260 -5.26 16.67 -14.09
CA ALA A 260 -4.49 17.28 -13.00
C ALA A 260 -4.53 18.80 -13.20
N ALA A 261 -4.94 19.54 -12.18
CA ALA A 261 -4.91 21.00 -12.25
C ALA A 261 -3.49 21.40 -12.62
N VAL A 262 -3.32 22.05 -13.76
CA VAL A 262 -2.06 22.68 -14.11
C VAL A 262 -1.78 23.62 -12.94
N ASN A 263 -0.74 23.34 -12.17
CA ASN A 263 -0.20 24.30 -11.20
C ASN A 263 0.24 25.51 -12.03
N THR A 264 -0.66 26.46 -12.25
CA THR A 264 -0.26 27.81 -12.61
C THR A 264 0.51 28.30 -11.42
N ASP A 265 1.83 28.35 -11.55
CA ASP A 265 2.71 29.07 -10.65
C ASP A 265 2.05 30.40 -10.32
N LEU A 266 1.62 30.53 -9.06
CA LEU A 266 1.17 31.81 -8.52
C LEU A 266 2.39 32.73 -8.59
N PRO A 267 2.34 33.87 -9.31
CA PRO A 267 3.44 34.82 -9.25
C PRO A 267 3.55 35.33 -7.82
N ASP A 268 4.78 35.27 -7.28
CA ASP A 268 5.20 35.88 -6.02
C ASP A 268 4.60 37.29 -5.89
N LYS A 269 3.54 37.42 -5.09
CA LYS A 269 3.11 38.73 -4.60
C LYS A 269 4.01 39.06 -3.41
N GLN A 270 5.11 39.76 -3.69
CA GLN A 270 5.78 40.58 -2.69
C GLN A 270 4.78 41.65 -2.23
N GLU A 271 4.14 41.42 -1.09
CA GLU A 271 3.43 42.46 -0.34
C GLU A 271 4.46 43.46 0.19
N THR A 272 4.55 44.62 -0.46
CA THR A 272 5.14 45.81 0.13
C THR A 272 4.20 46.33 1.22
N LEU A 273 4.59 46.15 2.48
CA LEU A 273 3.96 46.78 3.63
C LEU A 273 4.28 48.29 3.61
N ASP A 274 3.35 49.10 3.13
CA ASP A 274 3.35 50.55 3.37
C ASP A 274 2.74 50.84 4.76
N GLU A 275 3.55 51.44 5.63
CA GLU A 275 3.13 51.98 6.92
C GLU A 275 2.13 53.15 6.72
N ALA A 276 0.96 53.05 7.37
CA ALA A 276 0.12 54.21 7.64
C ALA A 276 -0.31 54.20 9.12
N PRO A 277 -0.25 55.33 9.84
CA PRO A 277 -0.33 55.36 11.29
C PRO A 277 -1.77 55.26 11.83
N LEU A 278 -1.89 54.54 12.95
CA LEU A 278 -3.11 54.39 13.74
C LEU A 278 -3.74 55.75 14.10
N GLN A 279 -5.00 55.95 13.72
CA GLN A 279 -5.88 56.90 14.38
C GLN A 279 -6.92 56.17 15.21
N ALA A 280 -6.90 56.47 16.51
CA ALA A 280 -7.87 56.02 17.48
C ALA A 280 -9.27 56.54 17.13
N LYS A 281 -10.28 55.66 17.18
CA LYS A 281 -11.68 56.08 17.30
C LYS A 281 -12.32 55.37 18.49
N GLU A 282 -13.00 56.21 19.24
CA GLU A 282 -13.54 56.04 20.58
C GLU A 282 -14.61 54.95 20.63
N ILE A 283 -14.57 54.17 21.70
CA ILE A 283 -15.67 53.34 22.14
C ILE A 283 -16.60 54.25 22.95
N ALA A 284 -17.73 54.64 22.37
CA ALA A 284 -18.84 55.21 23.10
C ALA A 284 -19.85 54.10 23.42
N VAL A 285 -19.99 53.86 24.72
CA VAL A 285 -20.92 52.95 25.39
C VAL A 285 -22.24 53.68 25.68
N ASN A 286 -23.34 52.92 25.70
CA ASN A 286 -24.71 53.19 26.21
C ASN A 286 -25.71 53.87 25.25
N ASN A 287 -26.98 53.47 25.16
CA ASN A 287 -27.86 52.72 26.08
C ASN A 287 -28.63 51.59 25.37
#